data_AF-A0ABD3X0W1-F1
#
_entry.id   AF-A0ABD3X0W1-F1
#
_cell.length_a   1.000
_cell.length_b   1.000
_cell.length_c   1.000
_cell.angle_alpha   90.00
_cell.angle_beta   90.00
_cell.angle_gamma   90.00
#
_symmetry.space_group_name_H-M   'P 1'
#
loop_
_entity.id
_entity.type
_entity.pdbx_description
1 polymer ?
#
loop_
_entity_poly.entity_id
_entity_poly.type
_entity_poly.pdbx_seq_one_letter_code
_entity_poly.pdbx_strand_id
1 'polypeptide(L)'
;MGKTQVDEAYRQFLINLVGNPIFHRFQVECKEDYLDIFRDFEIKKRDIAPDNDNKVTIRIPSSLKEIFEDESGKDLRKAIMQTKYSNEVSLTGDKLRINASVMKSLFSNAIQSTVSHVKELMKDKIVRSISSILMVGGFSESKMLQHAIRTSFPNVRIIIPYEAGLVILKGAVVFGHSPSSVSHRVCKYTYGIAKTVPFDSEKHDIRKRIEIDYIFDKYVEIGEFVALHVATTEYGYLPSSESQSAIGFKIYASTQKSPMYVTDDGCVKLGNVSVNILDKTVPRGERSVYFSMTFGGTEIEVTAREERTGNITKAIINFLG
;
A
#
# COMPACT_ATOMS: atom_id res chain seq x y z
N MET A 1 -1.38 -3.87 -8.75
CA MET A 1 -1.30 -3.88 -10.24
C MET A 1 0.16 -4.00 -10.63
N GLY A 2 0.50 -4.79 -11.65
CA GLY A 2 1.90 -4.99 -12.04
C GLY A 2 2.23 -6.43 -12.46
N LYS A 3 3.41 -6.92 -12.07
CA LYS A 3 4.01 -8.20 -12.51
C LYS A 3 3.06 -9.40 -12.48
N THR A 4 2.29 -9.56 -11.40
CA THR A 4 1.33 -10.68 -11.24
C THR A 4 0.23 -10.68 -12.30
N GLN A 5 -0.16 -9.52 -12.84
CA GLN A 5 -1.14 -9.46 -13.94
C GLN A 5 -0.57 -10.01 -15.25
N VAL A 6 0.74 -9.88 -15.48
CA VAL A 6 1.42 -10.48 -16.63
C VAL A 6 1.49 -12.00 -16.47
N ASP A 7 1.74 -12.47 -15.26
CA ASP A 7 1.75 -13.91 -14.93
C ASP A 7 0.35 -14.52 -15.10
N GLU A 8 -0.71 -13.82 -14.67
CA GLU A 8 -2.09 -14.27 -14.91
C GLU A 8 -2.44 -14.24 -16.41
N ALA A 9 -1.99 -13.24 -17.17
CA ALA A 9 -2.21 -13.22 -18.62
C ALA A 9 -1.53 -14.41 -19.30
N TYR A 10 -0.33 -14.80 -18.85
CA TYR A 10 0.35 -15.99 -19.33
C TYR A 10 -0.37 -17.29 -18.94
N ARG A 11 -0.86 -17.38 -17.69
CA ARG A 11 -1.72 -18.48 -17.24
C ARG A 11 -2.93 -18.65 -18.15
N GLN A 12 -3.63 -17.55 -18.44
CA GLN A 12 -4.79 -17.55 -19.33
C GLN A 12 -4.41 -17.88 -20.76
N PHE A 13 -3.24 -17.46 -21.23
CA PHE A 13 -2.72 -17.88 -22.52
C PHE A 13 -2.58 -19.41 -22.59
N LEU A 14 -1.96 -20.06 -21.60
CA LEU A 14 -1.85 -21.52 -21.55
C LEU A 14 -3.22 -22.21 -21.48
N ILE A 15 -4.15 -21.71 -20.64
CA ILE A 15 -5.52 -22.21 -20.57
C ILE A 15 -6.22 -22.14 -21.93
N ASN A 16 -6.01 -21.08 -22.70
CA ASN A 16 -6.59 -20.94 -24.04
C ASN A 16 -5.97 -21.93 -25.06
N LEU A 17 -4.79 -22.48 -24.80
CA LEU A 17 -4.17 -23.51 -25.64
C LEU A 17 -4.69 -24.91 -25.31
N VAL A 18 -4.79 -25.24 -24.01
CA VAL A 18 -5.04 -26.62 -23.55
C VAL A 18 -6.43 -26.85 -22.97
N GLY A 19 -7.15 -25.79 -22.62
CA GLY A 19 -8.43 -25.85 -21.91
C GLY A 19 -8.29 -25.79 -20.38
N ASN A 20 -9.28 -25.17 -19.72
CA ASN A 20 -9.24 -24.97 -18.27
C ASN A 20 -9.23 -26.26 -17.44
N PRO A 21 -10.02 -27.31 -17.76
CA PRO A 21 -9.98 -28.58 -17.01
C PRO A 21 -8.60 -29.23 -17.02
N ILE A 22 -8.00 -29.35 -18.22
CA ILE A 22 -6.67 -29.93 -18.44
C ILE A 22 -5.60 -29.13 -17.70
N PHE A 23 -5.62 -27.79 -17.83
CA PHE A 23 -4.65 -26.93 -17.17
C PHE A 23 -4.76 -27.00 -15.64
N HIS A 24 -5.98 -27.08 -15.11
CA HIS A 24 -6.22 -27.23 -13.68
C HIS A 24 -5.68 -28.58 -13.17
N ARG A 25 -5.92 -29.67 -13.90
CA ARG A 25 -5.38 -30.99 -13.56
C ARG A 25 -3.85 -30.99 -13.54
N PHE A 26 -3.22 -30.43 -14.58
CA PHE A 26 -1.77 -30.24 -14.65
C PHE A 26 -1.23 -29.47 -13.42
N GLN A 27 -1.90 -28.38 -13.02
CA GLN A 27 -1.50 -27.59 -11.86
C GLN A 27 -1.55 -28.39 -10.54
N VAL A 28 -2.50 -29.31 -10.39
CA VAL A 28 -2.69 -30.10 -9.16
C VAL A 28 -1.79 -31.33 -9.12
N GLU A 29 -1.72 -32.08 -10.23
CA GLU A 29 -1.02 -33.36 -10.32
C GLU A 29 0.47 -33.20 -10.62
N CYS A 30 0.88 -32.15 -11.36
CA CYS A 30 2.25 -31.95 -11.84
C CYS A 30 2.84 -30.62 -11.35
N LYS A 31 2.84 -30.41 -10.03
CA LYS A 31 3.25 -29.13 -9.40
C LYS A 31 4.66 -28.66 -9.76
N GLU A 32 5.61 -29.57 -9.86
CA GLU A 32 7.00 -29.23 -10.21
C GLU A 32 7.10 -28.67 -11.62
N ASP A 33 6.54 -29.39 -12.59
CA ASP A 33 6.45 -28.94 -13.99
C ASP A 33 5.66 -27.63 -14.14
N TYR A 34 4.60 -27.46 -13.35
CA TYR A 34 3.86 -26.21 -13.27
C TYR A 34 4.75 -25.06 -12.78
N LEU A 35 5.58 -25.27 -11.75
CA LEU A 35 6.50 -24.22 -11.29
C LEU A 35 7.58 -23.91 -12.33
N ASP A 36 8.07 -24.93 -13.04
CA ASP A 36 9.13 -24.78 -14.03
C ASP A 36 8.68 -24.01 -15.27
N ILE A 37 7.46 -24.23 -15.78
CA ILE A 37 6.95 -23.45 -16.93
C ILE A 37 6.81 -21.95 -16.58
N PHE A 38 6.39 -21.62 -15.36
CA PHE A 38 6.32 -20.23 -14.90
C PHE A 38 7.71 -19.64 -14.60
N ARG A 39 8.67 -20.45 -14.18
CA ARG A 39 10.07 -20.01 -14.02
C ARG A 39 10.71 -19.70 -15.36
N ASP A 40 10.52 -20.53 -16.38
CA ASP A 40 11.00 -20.26 -17.75
C ASP A 40 10.35 -18.99 -18.30
N PHE A 41 9.02 -18.84 -18.12
CA PHE A 41 8.31 -17.63 -18.49
C PHE A 41 8.87 -16.37 -17.79
N GLU A 42 9.14 -16.44 -16.48
CA GLU A 42 9.71 -15.31 -15.72
C GLU A 42 11.04 -14.83 -16.31
N ILE A 43 11.89 -15.75 -16.81
CA ILE A 43 13.14 -15.40 -17.49
C ILE A 43 12.82 -14.69 -18.81
N LYS A 44 11.97 -15.29 -19.66
CA LYS A 44 11.63 -14.70 -20.97
C LYS A 44 10.92 -13.35 -20.85
N LYS A 45 10.13 -13.16 -19.80
CA LYS A 45 9.41 -11.93 -19.48
C LYS A 45 10.35 -10.75 -19.22
N ARG A 46 11.59 -10.99 -18.78
CA ARG A 46 12.60 -9.94 -18.56
C ARG A 46 13.28 -9.50 -19.85
N ASP A 47 13.40 -10.40 -20.81
CA ASP A 47 14.12 -10.16 -22.06
C ASP A 47 13.27 -9.50 -23.15
N ILE A 48 11.94 -9.60 -23.06
CA ILE A 48 11.03 -8.99 -24.02
C ILE A 48 11.11 -7.46 -23.97
N ALA A 49 11.20 -6.86 -25.15
CA ALA A 49 11.34 -5.42 -25.33
C ALA A 49 10.40 -4.93 -26.44
N PRO A 50 10.02 -3.64 -26.46
CA PRO A 50 9.11 -3.10 -27.47
C PRO A 50 9.60 -3.31 -28.91
N ASP A 51 10.90 -3.22 -29.11
CA ASP A 51 11.65 -3.34 -30.36
C ASP A 51 12.08 -4.78 -30.68
N ASN A 52 11.79 -5.74 -29.81
CA ASN A 52 12.12 -7.15 -30.04
C ASN A 52 11.01 -7.83 -30.85
N ASP A 53 11.32 -8.27 -32.07
CA ASP A 53 10.38 -9.01 -32.92
C ASP A 53 10.70 -10.51 -33.04
N ASN A 54 11.72 -10.97 -32.30
CA ASN A 54 12.07 -12.39 -32.29
C ASN A 54 11.02 -13.22 -31.56
N LYS A 55 10.80 -14.44 -32.07
CA LYS A 55 9.94 -15.42 -31.40
C LYS A 55 10.54 -15.81 -30.06
N VAL A 56 9.69 -15.87 -29.04
CA VAL A 56 10.05 -16.39 -27.72
C VAL A 56 9.79 -17.89 -27.72
N THR A 57 10.73 -18.66 -27.17
CA THR A 57 10.56 -20.10 -26.98
C THR A 57 10.40 -20.39 -25.51
N ILE A 58 9.34 -21.11 -25.15
CA ILE A 58 9.09 -21.63 -23.81
C ILE A 58 9.00 -23.15 -23.89
N ARG A 59 9.56 -23.84 -22.91
CA ARG A 59 9.46 -25.30 -22.82
C ARG A 59 8.08 -25.72 -22.28
N ILE A 60 7.46 -26.68 -22.96
CA ILE A 60 6.23 -27.35 -22.52
C ILE A 60 6.61 -28.67 -21.88
N PRO A 61 6.29 -28.88 -20.59
CA PRO A 61 6.52 -30.16 -19.92
C PRO A 61 5.80 -31.31 -20.64
N SER A 62 6.41 -32.49 -20.66
CA SER A 62 5.79 -33.68 -21.25
C SER A 62 4.49 -34.05 -20.53
N SER A 63 4.44 -33.87 -19.22
CA SER A 63 3.24 -34.09 -18.39
C SER A 63 2.04 -33.26 -18.86
N LEU A 64 2.22 -31.98 -19.20
CA LEU A 64 1.13 -31.16 -19.75
C LEU A 64 0.65 -31.68 -21.11
N LYS A 65 1.58 -32.14 -21.94
CA LYS A 65 1.27 -32.72 -23.25
C LYS A 65 0.51 -34.06 -23.09
N GLU A 66 0.98 -34.92 -22.20
CA GLU A 66 0.38 -36.23 -21.89
C GLU A 66 -1.04 -36.07 -21.34
N ILE A 67 -1.25 -35.21 -20.33
CA ILE A 67 -2.59 -34.92 -19.78
C ILE A 67 -3.52 -34.39 -20.88
N PHE A 68 -3.03 -33.51 -21.76
CA PHE A 68 -3.83 -32.98 -22.86
C PHE A 68 -4.25 -34.09 -23.84
N GLU A 69 -3.31 -34.94 -24.24
CA GLU A 69 -3.55 -36.02 -25.20
C GLU A 69 -4.48 -37.10 -24.63
N ASP A 70 -4.31 -37.44 -23.35
CA ASP A 70 -5.13 -38.42 -22.62
C ASP A 70 -6.59 -37.94 -22.46
N GLU A 71 -6.81 -36.67 -22.10
CA GLU A 71 -8.17 -36.16 -21.87
C GLU A 71 -8.89 -35.75 -23.15
N SER A 72 -8.18 -35.19 -24.12
CA SER A 72 -8.81 -34.65 -25.33
C SER A 72 -8.86 -35.63 -26.50
N GLY A 73 -8.02 -36.68 -26.48
CA GLY A 73 -7.81 -37.59 -27.61
C GLY A 73 -7.20 -36.91 -28.85
N LYS A 74 -6.62 -35.71 -28.70
CA LYS A 74 -6.05 -34.90 -29.80
C LYS A 74 -4.57 -34.63 -29.56
N ASP A 75 -3.80 -34.59 -30.64
CA ASP A 75 -2.42 -34.12 -30.62
C ASP A 75 -2.37 -32.62 -30.28
N LEU A 76 -1.57 -32.24 -29.27
CA LEU A 76 -1.48 -30.87 -28.78
C LEU A 76 -1.04 -29.88 -29.87
N ARG A 77 -0.11 -30.29 -30.75
CA ARG A 77 0.35 -29.43 -31.85
C ARG A 77 -0.78 -29.11 -32.82
N LYS A 78 -1.59 -30.10 -33.21
CA LYS A 78 -2.78 -29.89 -34.05
C LYS A 78 -3.84 -29.06 -33.33
N ALA A 79 -4.03 -29.25 -32.03
CA ALA A 79 -4.98 -28.45 -31.26
C ALA A 79 -4.61 -26.97 -31.23
N ILE A 80 -3.33 -26.64 -31.04
CA ILE A 80 -2.83 -25.25 -31.09
C ILE A 80 -3.17 -24.58 -32.44
N MET A 81 -3.06 -25.32 -33.55
CA MET A 81 -3.42 -24.82 -34.89
C MET A 81 -4.91 -24.55 -35.07
N GLN A 82 -5.77 -25.06 -34.19
CA GLN A 82 -7.22 -24.80 -34.18
C GLN A 82 -7.59 -23.64 -33.26
N THR A 83 -6.64 -23.11 -32.49
CA THR A 83 -6.86 -21.93 -31.63
C THR A 83 -6.75 -20.63 -32.43
N LYS A 84 -7.15 -19.51 -31.81
CA LYS A 84 -6.92 -18.16 -32.34
C LYS A 84 -5.44 -17.81 -32.56
N TYR A 85 -4.51 -18.62 -32.04
CA TYR A 85 -3.07 -18.39 -32.12
C TYR A 85 -2.38 -19.18 -33.24
N SER A 86 -3.13 -19.83 -34.13
CA SER A 86 -2.61 -20.76 -35.14
C SER A 86 -1.47 -20.22 -36.02
N ASN A 87 -1.48 -18.92 -36.31
CA ASN A 87 -0.44 -18.24 -37.12
C ASN A 87 0.71 -17.67 -36.27
N GLU A 88 0.52 -17.58 -34.96
CA GLU A 88 1.43 -16.87 -34.04
C GLU A 88 2.16 -17.80 -33.07
N VAL A 89 1.64 -19.01 -32.88
CA VAL A 89 2.15 -19.98 -31.93
C VAL A 89 2.31 -21.33 -32.61
N SER A 90 3.46 -21.96 -32.41
CA SER A 90 3.77 -23.29 -32.96
C SER A 90 4.51 -24.14 -31.94
N LEU A 91 4.19 -25.43 -31.90
CA LEU A 91 4.87 -26.42 -31.06
C LEU A 91 5.77 -27.31 -31.92
N THR A 92 7.05 -27.40 -31.58
CA THR A 92 8.02 -28.31 -32.22
C THR A 92 8.77 -29.09 -31.15
N GLY A 93 8.51 -30.40 -31.04
CA GLY A 93 8.95 -31.18 -29.89
C GLY A 93 8.28 -30.65 -28.61
N ASP A 94 9.09 -30.27 -27.63
CA ASP A 94 8.67 -29.63 -26.38
C ASP A 94 8.79 -28.10 -26.41
N LYS A 95 9.10 -27.49 -27.56
CA LYS A 95 9.34 -26.05 -27.68
C LYS A 95 8.12 -25.33 -28.23
N LEU A 96 7.44 -24.56 -27.38
CA LEU A 96 6.40 -23.63 -27.77
C LEU A 96 7.03 -22.32 -28.24
N ARG A 97 7.00 -22.09 -29.56
CA ARG A 97 7.48 -20.85 -30.17
C ARG A 97 6.32 -19.88 -30.32
N ILE A 98 6.44 -18.72 -29.69
CA ILE A 98 5.41 -17.69 -29.57
C ILE A 98 5.93 -16.42 -30.26
N ASN A 99 5.16 -15.86 -31.19
CA ASN A 99 5.50 -14.58 -31.81
C ASN A 99 5.61 -13.47 -30.76
N ALA A 100 6.49 -12.49 -31.03
CA ALA A 100 6.68 -11.35 -30.16
C ALA A 100 5.38 -10.56 -29.91
N SER A 101 4.48 -10.48 -30.91
CA SER A 101 3.15 -9.85 -30.79
C SER A 101 2.33 -10.42 -29.63
N VAL A 102 2.21 -11.75 -29.58
CA VAL A 102 1.47 -12.46 -28.53
C VAL A 102 2.15 -12.25 -27.18
N MET A 103 3.48 -12.39 -27.10
CA MET A 103 4.21 -12.15 -25.85
C MET A 103 4.05 -10.71 -25.33
N LYS A 104 4.14 -9.72 -26.21
CA LYS A 104 3.93 -8.29 -25.87
C LYS A 104 2.50 -8.06 -25.36
N SER A 105 1.50 -8.73 -25.95
CA SER A 105 0.08 -8.60 -25.55
C SER A 105 -0.20 -9.03 -24.11
N LEU A 106 0.62 -9.94 -23.55
CA LEU A 106 0.50 -10.37 -22.14
C LEU A 106 0.72 -9.21 -21.15
N PHE A 107 1.43 -8.16 -21.58
CA PHE A 107 1.73 -6.98 -20.76
C PHE A 107 0.65 -5.90 -20.84
N SER A 108 -0.24 -5.94 -21.85
CA SER A 108 -1.14 -4.83 -22.17
C SER A 108 -1.98 -4.38 -20.98
N ASN A 109 -2.63 -5.32 -20.27
CA ASN A 109 -3.47 -5.01 -19.12
C ASN A 109 -2.67 -4.41 -17.95
N ALA A 110 -1.49 -4.97 -17.66
CA ALA A 110 -0.62 -4.48 -16.58
C ALA A 110 -0.09 -3.07 -16.88
N ILE A 111 0.31 -2.82 -18.13
CA ILE A 111 0.79 -1.52 -18.59
C ILE A 111 -0.33 -0.50 -18.58
N GLN A 112 -1.48 -0.81 -19.19
CA GLN A 112 -2.60 0.12 -19.30
C GLN A 112 -3.13 0.51 -17.93
N SER A 113 -3.28 -0.45 -17.02
CA SER A 113 -3.72 -0.18 -15.64
C SER A 113 -2.73 0.71 -14.90
N THR A 114 -1.42 0.45 -15.04
CA THR A 114 -0.37 1.28 -14.43
C THR A 114 -0.38 2.70 -14.98
N VAL A 115 -0.39 2.87 -16.31
CA VAL A 115 -0.42 4.20 -16.96
C VAL A 115 -1.69 4.96 -16.58
N SER A 116 -2.85 4.31 -16.58
CA SER A 116 -4.12 4.93 -16.22
C SER A 116 -4.11 5.38 -14.76
N HIS A 117 -3.56 4.58 -13.86
CA HIS A 117 -3.43 4.95 -12.45
C HIS A 117 -2.53 6.17 -12.25
N VAL A 118 -1.38 6.22 -12.92
CA VAL A 118 -0.49 7.40 -12.86
C VAL A 118 -1.19 8.64 -13.43
N LYS A 119 -1.94 8.50 -14.54
CA LYS A 119 -2.74 9.61 -15.09
C LYS A 119 -3.80 10.11 -14.12
N GLU A 120 -4.42 9.21 -13.35
CA GLU A 120 -5.40 9.58 -12.34
C GLU A 120 -4.76 10.39 -11.21
N LEU A 121 -3.61 9.93 -10.70
CA LEU A 121 -2.87 10.64 -9.66
C LEU A 121 -2.46 12.05 -10.11
N MET A 122 -2.08 12.22 -11.38
CA MET A 122 -1.71 13.52 -11.98
C MET A 122 -2.86 14.51 -12.08
N LYS A 123 -4.12 14.11 -11.84
CA LYS A 123 -5.25 15.05 -11.75
C LYS A 123 -5.23 15.85 -10.45
N ASP A 124 -4.58 15.32 -9.40
CA ASP A 124 -4.42 16.03 -8.14
C ASP A 124 -3.55 17.28 -8.34
N LYS A 125 -3.95 18.40 -7.73
CA LYS A 125 -3.24 19.69 -7.88
C LYS A 125 -1.78 19.63 -7.42
N ILE A 126 -1.48 18.82 -6.40
CA ILE A 126 -0.13 18.65 -5.85
C ILE A 126 0.74 17.83 -6.81
N VAL A 127 0.16 16.82 -7.45
CA VAL A 127 0.89 15.87 -8.31
C VAL A 127 1.01 16.38 -9.75
N ARG A 128 0.09 17.24 -10.20
CA ARG A 128 0.07 17.76 -11.57
C ARG A 128 1.37 18.46 -11.99
N SER A 129 2.12 19.02 -11.04
CA SER A 129 3.35 19.78 -11.29
C SER A 129 4.64 18.97 -11.04
N ILE A 130 4.59 17.64 -10.95
CA ILE A 130 5.82 16.86 -10.72
C ILE A 130 6.77 16.95 -11.91
N SER A 131 8.06 17.11 -11.62
CA SER A 131 9.12 17.15 -12.63
C SER A 131 9.63 15.76 -13.01
N SER A 132 9.42 14.77 -12.14
CA SER A 132 10.07 13.46 -12.25
C SER A 132 9.17 12.34 -11.72
N ILE A 133 9.27 11.14 -12.32
CA ILE A 133 8.71 9.89 -11.80
C ILE A 133 9.86 8.96 -11.49
N LEU A 134 9.93 8.47 -10.25
CA LEU A 134 10.86 7.43 -9.83
C LEU A 134 10.16 6.06 -9.91
N MET A 135 10.63 5.19 -10.80
CA MET A 135 10.08 3.85 -10.97
C MET A 135 10.89 2.83 -10.15
N VAL A 136 10.25 2.21 -9.16
CA VAL A 136 10.85 1.21 -8.25
C VAL A 136 10.07 -0.10 -8.26
N GLY A 137 10.66 -1.17 -7.72
CA GLY A 137 10.09 -2.51 -7.71
C GLY A 137 10.40 -3.32 -8.98
N GLY A 138 10.28 -4.64 -8.89
CA GLY A 138 10.76 -5.54 -9.96
C GLY A 138 10.08 -5.34 -11.31
N PHE A 139 8.83 -4.88 -11.36
CA PHE A 139 8.15 -4.61 -12.64
C PHE A 139 8.69 -3.36 -13.36
N SER A 140 9.32 -2.44 -12.62
CA SER A 140 9.98 -1.25 -13.19
C SER A 140 11.21 -1.59 -14.01
N GLU A 141 11.73 -2.81 -13.91
CA GLU A 141 12.80 -3.34 -14.76
C GLU A 141 12.30 -3.79 -16.15
N SER A 142 10.98 -3.93 -16.33
CA SER A 142 10.40 -4.34 -17.61
C SER A 142 10.57 -3.26 -18.67
N LYS A 143 11.33 -3.55 -19.73
CA LYS A 143 11.50 -2.65 -20.89
C LYS A 143 10.17 -2.23 -21.52
N MET A 144 9.19 -3.15 -21.54
CA MET A 144 7.82 -2.86 -22.00
C MET A 144 7.15 -1.76 -21.17
N LEU A 145 7.19 -1.87 -19.83
CA LEU A 145 6.62 -0.84 -18.95
C LEU A 145 7.38 0.48 -19.05
N GLN A 146 8.71 0.42 -19.06
CA GLN A 146 9.55 1.63 -19.15
C GLN A 146 9.25 2.43 -20.42
N HIS A 147 9.11 1.74 -21.55
CA HIS A 147 8.73 2.37 -22.80
C HIS A 147 7.34 3.01 -22.70
N ALA A 148 6.34 2.27 -22.21
CA ALA A 148 4.98 2.79 -22.09
C ALA A 148 4.88 4.02 -21.17
N ILE A 149 5.60 4.04 -20.05
CA ILE A 149 5.65 5.19 -19.13
C ILE A 149 6.34 6.38 -19.79
N ARG A 150 7.51 6.19 -20.42
CA ARG A 150 8.20 7.28 -21.15
C ARG A 150 7.33 7.87 -22.26
N THR A 151 6.65 7.03 -23.03
CA THR A 151 5.74 7.48 -24.10
C THR A 151 4.51 8.19 -23.56
N SER A 152 3.97 7.75 -22.41
CA SER A 152 2.78 8.34 -21.81
C SER A 152 3.04 9.67 -21.10
N PHE A 153 4.28 9.92 -20.67
CA PHE A 153 4.66 11.09 -19.89
C PHE A 153 5.95 11.74 -20.45
N PRO A 154 5.93 12.25 -21.70
CA PRO A 154 7.15 12.74 -22.37
C PRO A 154 7.78 13.97 -21.70
N ASN A 155 6.97 14.75 -20.98
CA ASN A 155 7.42 15.98 -20.29
C ASN A 155 7.90 15.72 -18.86
N VAL A 156 7.90 14.46 -18.40
CA VAL A 156 8.26 14.09 -17.03
C VAL A 156 9.55 13.29 -17.06
N ARG A 157 10.53 13.67 -16.24
CA ARG A 157 11.81 12.94 -16.16
C ARG A 157 11.59 11.57 -15.51
N ILE A 158 11.73 10.51 -16.29
CA ILE A 158 11.63 9.13 -15.77
C ILE A 158 12.97 8.67 -15.22
N ILE A 159 13.02 8.38 -13.91
CA ILE A 159 14.20 7.88 -13.21
C ILE A 159 13.96 6.42 -12.85
N ILE A 160 14.90 5.55 -13.25
CA ILE A 160 14.84 4.12 -12.98
C ILE A 160 16.18 3.75 -12.37
N PRO A 161 16.23 3.46 -11.06
CA PRO A 161 17.48 3.08 -10.42
C PRO A 161 17.99 1.73 -10.93
N TYR A 162 19.30 1.54 -10.84
CA TYR A 162 19.90 0.21 -11.00
C TYR A 162 19.34 -0.75 -9.94
N GLU A 163 18.98 -1.96 -10.37
CA GLU A 163 18.30 -2.96 -9.52
C GLU A 163 17.02 -2.40 -8.89
N ALA A 164 16.12 -1.85 -9.71
CA ALA A 164 14.85 -1.27 -9.26
C ALA A 164 14.05 -2.23 -8.34
N GLY A 165 14.17 -3.55 -8.53
CA GLY A 165 13.60 -4.57 -7.65
C GLY A 165 14.13 -4.57 -6.21
N LEU A 166 15.35 -4.10 -5.98
CA LEU A 166 16.01 -4.08 -4.66
C LEU A 166 16.03 -2.69 -4.00
N VAL A 167 15.63 -1.64 -4.72
CA VAL A 167 15.72 -0.24 -4.24
C VAL A 167 15.03 -0.03 -2.90
N ILE A 168 13.85 -0.63 -2.69
CA ILE A 168 13.11 -0.48 -1.43
C ILE A 168 13.88 -1.10 -0.27
N LEU A 169 14.44 -2.30 -0.46
CA LEU A 169 15.25 -2.98 0.56
C LEU A 169 16.51 -2.17 0.87
N LYS A 170 17.22 -1.71 -0.16
CA LYS A 170 18.42 -0.85 0.02
C LYS A 170 18.08 0.42 0.78
N GLY A 171 16.97 1.08 0.43
CA GLY A 171 16.47 2.26 1.13
C GLY A 171 16.13 1.98 2.59
N ALA A 172 15.53 0.83 2.89
CA ALA A 172 15.22 0.42 4.26
C ALA A 172 16.49 0.19 5.09
N VAL A 173 17.53 -0.43 4.53
CA VAL A 173 18.83 -0.61 5.19
C VAL A 173 19.48 0.73 5.50
N VAL A 174 19.51 1.64 4.51
CA VAL A 174 20.04 3.01 4.71
C VAL A 174 19.24 3.75 5.79
N PHE A 175 17.92 3.64 5.78
CA PHE A 175 17.05 4.25 6.79
C PHE A 175 17.33 3.69 8.19
N GLY A 176 17.55 2.37 8.33
CA GLY A 176 17.91 1.76 9.60
C GLY A 176 19.25 2.26 10.16
N HIS A 177 20.24 2.50 9.30
CA HIS A 177 21.53 3.08 9.70
C HIS A 177 21.47 4.58 9.99
N SER A 178 20.55 5.32 9.35
CA SER A 178 20.43 6.77 9.50
C SER A 178 18.96 7.22 9.47
N PRO A 179 18.21 6.97 10.56
CA PRO A 179 16.77 7.29 10.60
C PRO A 179 16.47 8.78 10.45
N SER A 180 17.42 9.65 10.83
CA SER A 180 17.34 11.11 10.70
C SER A 180 17.34 11.62 9.24
N SER A 181 17.55 10.74 8.25
CA SER A 181 17.50 11.11 6.83
C SER A 181 16.09 11.51 6.35
N VAL A 182 15.05 11.13 7.10
CA VAL A 182 13.67 11.58 6.86
C VAL A 182 13.35 12.64 7.90
N SER A 183 13.09 13.87 7.48
CA SER A 183 12.81 14.97 8.40
C SER A 183 11.31 15.21 8.60
N HIS A 184 10.48 14.88 7.62
CA HIS A 184 9.04 15.15 7.65
C HIS A 184 8.23 13.99 7.06
N ARG A 185 6.97 13.87 7.47
CA ARG A 185 5.98 12.97 6.87
C ARG A 185 4.65 13.67 6.68
N VAL A 186 3.90 13.19 5.70
CA VAL A 186 2.51 13.58 5.48
C VAL A 186 1.62 12.65 6.30
N CYS A 187 0.80 13.21 7.18
CA CYS A 187 -0.12 12.43 8.00
C CYS A 187 -1.21 11.76 7.16
N LYS A 188 -1.39 10.44 7.36
CA LYS A 188 -2.40 9.65 6.63
C LYS A 188 -3.82 9.78 7.18
N TYR A 189 -3.93 10.26 8.42
CA TYR A 189 -5.17 10.45 9.14
C TYR A 189 -5.09 11.76 9.91
N THR A 190 -6.26 12.27 10.30
CA THR A 190 -6.36 13.32 11.30
C THR A 190 -6.23 12.68 12.68
N TYR A 191 -5.28 13.14 13.49
CA TYR A 191 -5.03 12.61 14.83
C TYR A 191 -5.49 13.58 15.90
N GLY A 192 -6.02 13.04 16.97
CA GLY A 192 -6.51 13.84 18.09
C GLY A 192 -6.86 12.99 19.29
N ILE A 193 -7.47 13.66 20.27
CA ILE A 193 -7.94 13.01 21.49
C ILE A 193 -9.44 13.20 21.67
N ALA A 194 -10.00 12.32 22.47
CA ALA A 194 -11.33 12.45 23.03
C ALA A 194 -11.36 13.53 24.12
N LYS A 195 -12.24 14.54 23.96
CA LYS A 195 -12.43 15.61 24.95
C LYS A 195 -13.89 15.78 25.35
N THR A 196 -14.13 15.87 26.66
CA THR A 196 -15.45 16.20 27.20
C THR A 196 -15.58 17.72 27.31
N VAL A 197 -16.65 18.27 26.73
CA VAL A 197 -17.01 19.70 26.82
C VAL A 197 -18.49 19.82 27.22
N PRO A 198 -18.92 20.94 27.84
CA PRO A 198 -20.34 21.21 28.04
C PRO A 198 -21.11 21.15 26.72
N PHE A 199 -22.35 20.64 26.75
CA PHE A 199 -23.20 20.58 25.57
C PHE A 199 -23.60 22.00 25.14
N ASP A 200 -23.35 22.33 23.86
CA ASP A 200 -23.72 23.57 23.21
C ASP A 200 -24.75 23.23 22.13
N SER A 201 -26.01 23.66 22.28
CA SER A 201 -27.10 23.32 21.35
C SER A 201 -26.95 23.93 19.96
N GLU A 202 -26.12 24.96 19.80
CA GLU A 202 -25.87 25.59 18.49
C GLU A 202 -24.81 24.83 17.69
N LYS A 203 -23.95 24.06 18.37
CA LYS A 203 -22.84 23.33 17.75
C LYS A 203 -23.02 21.83 17.79
N HIS A 204 -23.71 21.28 18.79
CA HIS A 204 -23.75 19.84 19.03
C HIS A 204 -25.10 19.21 18.66
N ASP A 205 -25.05 18.03 18.03
CA ASP A 205 -26.25 17.24 17.73
C ASP A 205 -26.89 16.70 19.02
N ILE A 206 -28.16 17.05 19.25
CA ILE A 206 -28.95 16.63 20.40
C ILE A 206 -29.12 15.10 20.50
N ARG A 207 -29.04 14.38 19.38
CA ARG A 207 -29.13 12.90 19.36
C ARG A 207 -27.91 12.24 19.98
N LYS A 208 -26.75 12.90 19.94
CA LYS A 208 -25.50 12.42 20.54
C LYS A 208 -25.39 12.74 22.05
N ARG A 209 -26.46 13.26 22.67
CA ARG A 209 -26.52 13.57 24.11
C ARG A 209 -26.67 12.33 25.01
N ILE A 210 -27.14 11.21 24.46
CA ILE A 210 -27.45 9.97 25.20
C ILE A 210 -26.28 8.98 25.18
N GLU A 211 -25.42 9.04 24.16
CA GLU A 211 -24.15 8.33 24.13
C GLU A 211 -23.09 9.19 24.83
N ILE A 212 -22.58 8.72 25.97
CA ILE A 212 -21.62 9.48 26.77
C ILE A 212 -20.32 9.65 25.98
N ASP A 213 -20.02 10.92 25.69
CA ASP A 213 -18.71 11.56 25.46
C ASP A 213 -18.08 11.67 24.04
N TYR A 214 -17.37 12.81 23.92
CA TYR A 214 -16.11 13.08 23.20
C TYR A 214 -16.17 13.80 21.84
N ILE A 215 -16.06 15.12 21.91
CA ILE A 215 -15.57 15.95 20.81
C ILE A 215 -14.17 15.48 20.42
N PHE A 216 -13.89 15.47 19.12
CA PHE A 216 -12.57 15.19 18.58
C PHE A 216 -11.71 16.45 18.69
N ASP A 217 -10.77 16.46 19.65
CA ASP A 217 -9.81 17.56 19.80
C ASP A 217 -8.60 17.28 18.91
N LYS A 218 -8.53 17.99 17.76
CA LYS A 218 -7.58 17.75 16.68
C LYS A 218 -6.19 18.29 17.03
N TYR A 219 -5.17 17.46 16.84
CA TYR A 219 -3.76 17.83 16.98
C TYR A 219 -3.05 17.96 15.65
N VAL A 220 -3.35 17.05 14.72
CA VAL A 220 -2.74 17.02 13.38
C VAL A 220 -3.78 16.62 12.36
N GLU A 221 -3.74 17.26 11.21
CA GLU A 221 -4.68 17.03 10.12
C GLU A 221 -4.15 16.02 9.08
N ILE A 222 -5.06 15.24 8.49
CA ILE A 222 -4.73 14.44 7.31
C ILE A 222 -4.13 15.31 6.20
N GLY A 223 -3.00 14.90 5.64
CA GLY A 223 -2.27 15.66 4.63
C GLY A 223 -1.29 16.69 5.18
N GLU A 224 -1.26 16.92 6.50
CA GLU A 224 -0.31 17.84 7.14
C GLU A 224 1.12 17.28 7.15
N PHE A 225 2.11 18.15 6.96
CA PHE A 225 3.53 17.82 7.07
C PHE A 225 3.98 17.94 8.53
N VAL A 226 4.24 16.81 9.18
CA VAL A 226 4.80 16.76 10.54
C VAL A 226 6.29 16.47 10.50
N ALA A 227 7.06 17.24 11.27
CA ALA A 227 8.47 16.96 11.47
C ALA A 227 8.63 15.72 12.37
N LEU A 228 9.52 14.80 11.98
CA LEU A 228 9.76 13.59 12.77
C LEU A 228 10.47 13.93 14.07
N HIS A 229 10.07 13.25 15.15
CA HIS A 229 10.62 13.41 16.50
C HIS A 229 10.46 14.83 17.09
N VAL A 230 9.61 15.66 16.50
CA VAL A 230 9.20 16.95 17.05
C VAL A 230 7.81 16.80 17.64
N ALA A 231 7.66 17.21 18.90
CA ALA A 231 6.36 17.21 19.58
C ALA A 231 5.45 18.28 18.96
N THR A 232 4.17 17.95 18.82
CA THR A 232 3.13 18.94 18.54
C THR A 232 3.02 19.95 19.67
N THR A 233 2.31 21.05 19.42
CA THR A 233 1.96 22.03 20.45
C THR A 233 1.35 21.32 21.66
N GLU A 234 1.90 21.60 22.84
CA GLU A 234 1.32 21.12 24.10
C GLU A 234 0.03 21.88 24.40
N TYR A 235 -1.04 21.16 24.72
CA TYR A 235 -2.27 21.75 25.25
C TYR A 235 -2.50 21.29 26.68
N GLY A 236 -2.91 22.21 27.54
CA GLY A 236 -3.22 21.95 28.94
C GLY A 236 -4.65 21.45 29.14
N TYR A 237 -4.81 20.41 29.94
CA TYR A 237 -6.10 19.82 30.29
C TYR A 237 -6.28 19.81 31.80
N LEU A 238 -7.48 20.20 32.23
CA LEU A 238 -7.86 20.21 33.64
C LEU A 238 -8.71 18.99 33.98
N PRO A 239 -8.77 18.59 35.26
CA PRO A 239 -9.69 17.55 35.70
C PRO A 239 -11.14 17.98 35.42
N SER A 240 -12.03 17.03 35.15
CA SER A 240 -13.46 17.28 34.93
C SER A 240 -14.19 17.59 36.25
N SER A 241 -13.68 17.12 37.39
CA SER A 241 -14.24 17.38 38.72
C SER A 241 -13.17 17.59 39.79
N GLU A 242 -13.54 18.17 40.93
CA GLU A 242 -12.62 18.38 42.05
C GLU A 242 -12.06 17.05 42.62
N SER A 243 -12.86 15.98 42.61
CA SER A 243 -12.51 14.69 43.22
C SER A 243 -11.68 13.78 42.31
N GLN A 244 -11.54 14.12 41.03
CA GLN A 244 -10.83 13.32 40.03
C GLN A 244 -9.34 13.22 40.36
N SER A 245 -8.82 11.99 40.33
CA SER A 245 -7.44 11.67 40.72
C SER A 245 -6.57 11.16 39.57
N ALA A 246 -7.11 11.09 38.35
CA ALA A 246 -6.36 10.78 37.14
C ALA A 246 -7.02 11.43 35.92
N ILE A 247 -6.23 11.88 34.96
CA ILE A 247 -6.70 12.35 33.64
C ILE A 247 -6.34 11.30 32.60
N GLY A 248 -7.35 10.75 31.92
CA GLY A 248 -7.18 9.78 30.85
C GLY A 248 -7.36 10.43 29.48
N PHE A 249 -6.37 10.27 28.62
CA PHE A 249 -6.39 10.68 27.22
C PHE A 249 -6.67 9.45 26.36
N LYS A 250 -7.77 9.43 25.62
CA LYS A 250 -8.05 8.41 24.60
C LYS A 250 -7.68 8.99 23.25
N ILE A 251 -6.79 8.32 22.53
CA ILE A 251 -6.22 8.80 21.26
C ILE A 251 -6.99 8.19 20.10
N TYR A 252 -7.31 9.01 19.10
CA TYR A 252 -8.08 8.63 17.92
C TYR A 252 -7.38 9.05 16.62
N ALA A 253 -7.65 8.29 15.55
CA ALA A 253 -7.39 8.66 14.16
C ALA A 253 -8.71 8.78 13.40
N SER A 254 -8.79 9.68 12.43
CA SER A 254 -9.94 9.85 11.53
C SER A 254 -9.50 9.91 10.07
N THR A 255 -10.28 9.29 9.18
CA THR A 255 -10.14 9.47 7.73
C THR A 255 -10.65 10.82 7.23
N GLN A 256 -11.37 11.57 8.07
CA GLN A 256 -11.91 12.88 7.73
C GLN A 256 -10.92 14.00 8.09
N LYS A 257 -10.99 15.12 7.35
CA LYS A 257 -10.13 16.29 7.59
C LYS A 257 -10.47 17.05 8.87
N SER A 258 -11.74 17.09 9.25
CA SER A 258 -12.21 17.82 10.42
C SER A 258 -13.36 17.05 11.08
N PRO A 259 -13.08 15.90 11.71
CA PRO A 259 -14.07 15.18 12.51
C PRO A 259 -14.52 16.07 13.67
N MET A 260 -15.80 15.98 14.01
CA MET A 260 -16.38 16.74 15.12
C MET A 260 -16.47 15.87 16.38
N TYR A 261 -16.79 14.59 16.20
CA TYR A 261 -16.93 13.61 17.27
C TYR A 261 -16.00 12.42 17.06
N VAL A 262 -15.57 11.79 18.16
CA VAL A 262 -14.83 10.54 18.06
C VAL A 262 -15.69 9.35 17.61
N THR A 263 -17.01 9.54 17.56
CA THR A 263 -18.00 8.60 17.02
C THR A 263 -18.36 8.86 15.56
N ASP A 264 -17.80 9.89 14.93
CA ASP A 264 -18.02 10.13 13.50
C ASP A 264 -17.43 9.01 12.64
N ASP A 265 -18.04 8.78 11.48
CA ASP A 265 -17.60 7.74 10.55
C ASP A 265 -16.12 7.90 10.18
N GLY A 266 -15.38 6.81 10.31
CA GLY A 266 -13.94 6.78 10.05
C GLY A 266 -13.06 7.15 11.24
N CYS A 267 -13.62 7.47 12.40
CA CYS A 267 -12.88 7.60 13.65
C CYS A 267 -12.59 6.22 14.27
N VAL A 268 -11.33 5.97 14.64
CA VAL A 268 -10.87 4.73 15.28
C VAL A 268 -10.02 5.08 16.49
N LYS A 269 -10.31 4.43 17.62
CA LYS A 269 -9.50 4.56 18.84
C LYS A 269 -8.20 3.79 18.68
N LEU A 270 -7.07 4.48 18.85
CA LEU A 270 -5.73 3.87 18.74
C LEU A 270 -5.17 3.43 20.08
N GLY A 271 -5.52 4.12 21.16
CA GLY A 271 -4.91 3.86 22.45
C GLY A 271 -5.44 4.74 23.57
N ASN A 272 -4.83 4.62 24.73
CA ASN A 272 -5.09 5.48 25.87
C ASN A 272 -3.85 5.66 26.74
N VAL A 273 -3.70 6.83 27.36
CA VAL A 273 -2.70 7.12 28.38
C VAL A 273 -3.38 7.81 29.55
N SER A 274 -3.01 7.46 30.78
CA SER A 274 -3.60 8.04 31.99
C SER A 274 -2.50 8.60 32.88
N VAL A 275 -2.69 9.83 33.35
CA VAL A 275 -1.79 10.51 34.30
C VAL A 275 -2.48 10.65 35.63
N ASN A 276 -1.82 10.21 36.69
CA ASN A 276 -2.32 10.37 38.05
C ASN A 276 -2.10 11.81 38.53
N ILE A 277 -3.14 12.41 39.11
CA ILE A 277 -3.16 13.77 39.69
C ILE A 277 -3.64 13.66 41.15
N LEU A 278 -2.85 12.94 41.96
CA LEU A 278 -3.29 12.45 43.27
C LEU A 278 -3.36 13.55 44.34
N ASP A 279 -2.73 14.70 44.13
CA ASP A 279 -2.70 15.78 45.11
C ASP A 279 -4.02 16.57 45.11
N LYS A 280 -4.99 16.04 45.85
CA LYS A 280 -6.32 16.65 46.02
C LYS A 280 -6.33 17.87 46.94
N THR A 281 -5.19 18.23 47.53
CA THR A 281 -5.06 19.47 48.31
C THR A 281 -4.92 20.71 47.41
N VAL A 282 -4.59 20.49 46.14
CA VAL A 282 -4.44 21.52 45.13
C VAL A 282 -5.81 21.80 44.45
N PRO A 283 -6.21 23.08 44.29
CA PRO A 283 -7.43 23.44 43.58
C PRO A 283 -7.46 22.85 42.15
N ARG A 284 -8.64 22.51 41.63
CA ARG A 284 -8.79 21.98 40.25
C ARG A 284 -8.08 22.81 39.18
N GLY A 285 -8.10 24.14 39.29
CA GLY A 285 -7.50 25.05 38.32
C GLY A 285 -5.98 24.95 38.20
N GLU A 286 -5.31 24.35 39.19
CA GLU A 286 -3.85 24.21 39.26
C GLU A 286 -3.38 22.77 39.03
N ARG A 287 -4.31 21.86 38.69
CA ARG A 287 -4.04 20.43 38.43
C ARG A 287 -3.97 20.13 36.94
N SER A 288 -3.26 20.97 36.17
CA SER A 288 -3.21 20.82 34.73
C SER A 288 -2.24 19.72 34.28
N VAL A 289 -2.62 19.01 33.21
CA VAL A 289 -1.77 18.04 32.51
C VAL A 289 -1.62 18.50 31.07
N TYR A 290 -0.39 18.74 30.65
CA TYR A 290 -0.05 19.08 29.28
C TYR A 290 0.09 17.81 28.45
N PHE A 291 -0.55 17.77 27.29
CA PHE A 291 -0.49 16.65 26.37
C PHE A 291 0.10 17.08 25.03
N SER A 292 0.97 16.25 24.46
CA SER A 292 1.50 16.39 23.11
C SER A 292 1.67 15.03 22.43
N MET A 293 1.78 15.06 21.11
CA MET A 293 2.07 13.91 20.27
C MET A 293 3.37 14.14 19.50
N THR A 294 4.22 13.13 19.46
CA THR A 294 5.47 13.13 18.71
C THR A 294 5.41 12.01 17.68
N PHE A 295 5.61 12.34 16.41
CA PHE A 295 5.54 11.38 15.32
C PHE A 295 6.95 10.82 15.09
N GLY A 296 7.21 9.61 15.62
CA GLY A 296 8.51 8.95 15.61
C GLY A 296 8.50 7.72 14.71
N GLY A 297 8.85 7.88 13.42
CA GLY A 297 8.95 6.75 12.50
C GLY A 297 7.63 6.02 12.22
N THR A 298 7.47 4.79 12.72
CA THR A 298 6.27 3.94 12.56
C THR A 298 5.34 3.97 13.76
N GLU A 299 5.59 4.88 14.70
CA GLU A 299 4.87 4.97 15.97
C GLU A 299 4.53 6.44 16.28
N ILE A 300 3.49 6.63 17.09
CA ILE A 300 3.14 7.91 17.71
C ILE A 300 3.52 7.79 19.18
N GLU A 301 4.50 8.57 19.62
CA GLU A 301 4.77 8.74 21.04
C GLU A 301 3.84 9.82 21.58
N VAL A 302 3.07 9.50 22.61
CA VAL A 302 2.27 10.50 23.33
C VAL A 302 2.92 10.81 24.65
N THR A 303 3.01 12.10 24.96
CA THR A 303 3.59 12.60 26.20
C THR A 303 2.54 13.37 26.96
N ALA A 304 2.34 12.99 28.23
CA ALA A 304 1.45 13.69 29.15
C ALA A 304 2.25 14.09 30.40
N ARG A 305 2.30 15.39 30.69
CA ARG A 305 3.13 15.99 31.73
C ARG A 305 2.26 16.72 32.75
N GLU A 306 2.31 16.29 34.01
CA GLU A 306 1.67 17.03 35.11
C GLU A 306 2.46 18.33 35.37
N GLU A 307 1.79 19.49 35.32
CA GLU A 307 2.45 20.80 35.35
C GLU A 307 3.29 21.04 36.60
N ARG A 308 2.74 20.72 37.77
CA ARG A 308 3.33 21.06 39.07
C ARG A 308 4.48 20.16 39.46
N THR A 309 4.34 18.86 39.24
CA THR A 309 5.36 17.87 39.63
C THR A 309 6.40 17.65 38.53
N GLY A 310 6.07 18.00 37.28
CA GLY A 310 6.88 17.65 36.11
C GLY A 310 6.85 16.16 35.79
N ASN A 311 5.99 15.36 36.43
CA ASN A 311 5.88 13.94 36.16
C ASN A 311 5.41 13.71 34.72
N ILE A 312 6.20 12.94 33.98
CA ILE A 312 5.93 12.61 32.58
C ILE A 312 5.46 11.17 32.49
N THR A 313 4.31 10.97 31.85
CA THR A 313 3.84 9.66 31.40
C THR A 313 3.95 9.60 29.88
N LYS A 314 4.59 8.56 29.37
CA LYS A 314 4.70 8.31 27.93
C LYS A 314 3.98 7.02 27.55
N ALA A 315 3.40 7.02 26.36
CA ALA A 315 2.93 5.79 25.72
C ALA A 315 3.30 5.81 24.24
N ILE A 316 3.57 4.63 23.70
CA ILE A 316 3.84 4.44 22.28
C ILE A 316 2.61 3.79 21.66
N ILE A 317 2.09 4.40 20.59
CA ILE A 317 0.89 3.96 19.90
C ILE A 317 1.26 3.62 18.46
N ASN A 318 0.92 2.41 18.03
CA ASN A 318 1.12 1.99 16.65
C ASN A 318 0.09 2.67 15.74
N PHE A 319 0.52 3.08 14.54
CA PHE A 319 -0.39 3.63 13.52
C PHE A 319 -1.48 2.66 13.04
N LEU A 320 -1.41 1.38 13.41
CA LEU A 320 -2.27 0.31 12.91
C LEU A 320 -3.25 -0.28 13.94
N GLY A 321 -3.16 0.10 15.22
CA GLY A 321 -3.86 -0.61 16.28
C GLY A 321 -3.30 -2.00 16.56
#